data_AF-A0A4V6RIX6-F1
#
_entry.id   AF-A0A4V6RIX6-F1
#
_cell.length_a   1.000
_cell.length_b   1.000
_cell.length_c   1.000
_cell.angle_alpha   90.00
_cell.angle_beta   90.00
_cell.angle_gamma   90.00
#
_symmetry.space_group_name_H-M   'P 1'
#
loop_
_entity.id
_entity.type
_entity.pdbx_description
1 polymer ?
#
loop_
_entity_poly.entity_id
_entity_poly.type
_entity_poly.pdbx_seq_one_letter_code
_entity_poly.pdbx_strand_id
1 'polypeptide(L)'
;MRAEYTAFCRSLPWSVEPHPGWQAREGVYSHRGDVAASPGYTGEQRRRKAAFERRLRQLAAVMSGHPFWSTVEREQVVAARMALKRVSAEEVQG
;
A
#
# COMPACT_ATOMS: atom_id res chain seq x y z
N MET A 1 -10.13 4.95 -6.20
CA MET A 1 -9.93 4.50 -4.80
C MET A 1 -8.46 4.19 -4.44
N ARG A 2 -7.72 3.31 -5.15
CA ARG A 2 -6.31 3.03 -4.78
C ARG A 2 -5.38 4.24 -4.96
N ALA A 3 -5.60 5.03 -6.02
CA ALA A 3 -4.91 6.30 -6.22
C ALA A 3 -5.19 7.29 -5.05
N GLU A 4 -6.44 7.37 -4.60
CA GLU A 4 -6.84 8.21 -3.46
C GLU A 4 -6.21 7.75 -2.15
N TYR A 5 -6.21 6.44 -1.85
CA TYR A 5 -5.49 5.90 -0.69
C TYR A 5 -4.00 6.22 -0.75
N THR A 6 -3.38 6.09 -1.93
CA THR A 6 -1.96 6.39 -2.14
C THR A 6 -1.67 7.88 -1.92
N ALA A 7 -2.50 8.77 -2.48
CA ALA A 7 -2.39 10.21 -2.27
C ALA A 7 -2.54 10.57 -0.80
N PHE A 8 -3.53 9.98 -0.11
CA PHE A 8 -3.73 10.16 1.32
C PHE A 8 -2.50 9.69 2.12
N CYS A 9 -1.97 8.50 1.86
CA CYS A 9 -0.77 8.01 2.53
C CYS A 9 0.46 8.90 2.30
N ARG A 10 0.60 9.48 1.11
CA ARG A 10 1.68 10.44 0.81
C ARG A 10 1.54 11.76 1.56
N SER A 11 0.31 12.17 1.90
CA SER A 11 0.07 13.37 2.73
C SER A 11 0.25 13.14 4.23
N LEU A 12 0.37 11.89 4.68
CA LEU A 12 0.53 11.60 6.09
C LEU A 12 1.97 11.86 6.55
N PRO A 13 2.16 12.12 7.85
CA PRO A 13 3.49 12.11 8.44
C PRO A 13 4.23 10.80 8.13
N TRP A 14 5.55 10.84 8.09
CA TRP A 14 6.33 9.66 7.73
C TRP A 14 6.28 8.54 8.80
N SER A 15 5.92 8.88 10.04
CA SER A 15 5.72 7.95 11.16
C SER A 15 4.26 7.93 11.60
N VAL A 16 3.79 6.75 12.03
CA VAL A 16 2.44 6.56 12.59
C VAL A 16 2.37 7.09 14.02
N GLU A 17 3.40 6.82 14.82
CA GLU A 17 3.52 7.33 16.18
C GLU A 17 4.50 8.51 16.21
N PRO A 18 4.39 9.42 17.21
CA PRO A 18 5.35 10.50 17.37
C PRO A 18 6.78 9.96 17.39
N HIS A 19 7.66 10.55 16.58
CA HIS A 19 9.05 10.14 16.48
C HIS A 19 9.95 11.37 16.43
N PRO A 20 11.05 11.44 17.20
CA PRO A 20 11.93 12.62 17.22
C PRO A 20 12.73 12.86 15.92
N GLY A 21 12.57 12.01 14.90
CA GLY A 21 13.49 11.99 13.75
C GLY A 21 14.89 11.49 14.11
N TRP A 22 15.81 11.57 13.15
CA TRP A 22 17.24 11.29 13.35
C TRP A 22 18.09 11.97 12.26
N GLN A 23 19.38 12.10 12.53
CA GLN A 23 20.38 12.49 11.54
C GLN A 23 21.07 11.23 11.00
N ALA A 24 21.37 11.21 9.71
CA ALA A 24 22.17 10.18 9.09
C ALA A 24 23.55 10.15 9.75
N ARG A 25 24.04 8.93 10.00
CA ARG A 25 25.39 8.70 10.53
C ARG A 25 26.22 8.01 9.47
N GLU A 26 27.48 8.43 9.34
CA GLU A 26 28.43 7.77 8.47
C GLU A 26 28.53 6.27 8.82
N GLY A 27 28.47 5.40 7.80
CA GLY A 27 28.43 3.95 7.97
C GLY A 27 27.04 3.34 8.26
N VAL A 28 25.99 4.13 8.47
CA VAL A 28 24.61 3.63 8.59
C VAL A 28 23.89 3.73 7.25
N TYR A 29 23.69 2.60 6.58
CA TYR A 29 22.95 2.54 5.32
C TYR A 29 21.43 2.68 5.55
N SER A 30 20.96 3.92 5.59
CA SER A 30 19.54 4.26 5.52
C SER A 30 19.23 4.91 4.17
N HIS A 31 18.18 4.44 3.51
CA HIS A 31 17.66 5.01 2.27
C HIS A 31 17.00 6.39 2.46
N ARG A 32 16.78 6.84 3.70
CA ARG A 32 16.08 8.10 4.00
C ARG A 32 16.99 9.27 4.37
N GLY A 33 18.29 9.07 4.57
CA GLY A 33 19.19 10.13 5.04
C GLY A 33 18.73 10.74 6.38
N ASP A 34 18.79 12.06 6.48
CA ASP A 34 18.26 12.84 7.61
C ASP A 34 16.73 12.85 7.59
N VAL A 35 16.12 12.56 8.74
CA VAL A 35 14.66 12.49 8.88
C VAL A 35 14.20 13.42 10.00
N ALA A 36 13.34 14.38 9.66
CA ALA A 36 12.78 15.32 10.62
C ALA A 36 11.85 14.64 11.64
N ALA A 37 11.59 15.30 12.76
CA ALA A 37 10.62 14.82 13.74
C ALA A 37 9.22 14.65 13.10
N SER A 38 8.53 13.60 13.48
CA SER A 38 7.16 13.32 13.09
C SER A 38 6.23 13.45 14.29
N PRO A 39 5.11 14.16 14.17
CA PRO A 39 4.09 14.20 15.22
C PRO A 39 3.26 12.91 15.32
N GLY A 40 3.46 11.94 14.41
CA GLY A 40 2.56 10.79 14.28
C GLY A 40 1.22 11.17 13.66
N TYR A 41 0.33 10.19 13.53
CA TYR A 41 -0.98 10.39 12.92
C TYR A 41 -1.95 10.99 13.94
N THR A 42 -2.82 11.87 13.47
CA THR A 42 -3.98 12.28 14.27
C THR A 42 -4.98 11.13 14.40
N GLY A 43 -5.89 11.21 15.38
CA GLY A 43 -6.97 10.23 15.53
C GLY A 43 -7.84 10.13 14.27
N GLU A 44 -8.11 11.26 13.60
CA GLU A 44 -8.84 11.28 12.35
C GLU A 44 -8.08 10.61 11.21
N GLN A 45 -6.78 10.90 11.08
CA GLN A 45 -5.93 10.28 10.06
C GLN A 45 -5.87 8.76 10.23
N ARG A 46 -5.73 8.26 11.47
CA ARG A 46 -5.80 6.82 11.77
C ARG A 46 -7.14 6.21 11.37
N ARG A 47 -8.26 6.85 11.72
CA ARG A 47 -9.61 6.39 11.35
C ARG A 47 -9.79 6.34 9.83
N ARG A 48 -9.36 7.38 9.13
CA ARG A 48 -9.47 7.46 7.66
C ARG A 48 -8.60 6.40 6.98
N LYS A 49 -7.37 6.17 7.44
CA LYS A 49 -6.50 5.10 6.95
C LYS A 49 -7.13 3.72 7.15
N ALA A 50 -7.67 3.45 8.34
CA ALA A 50 -8.34 2.19 8.66
C ALA A 50 -9.59 1.96 7.77
N ALA A 51 -10.35 3.02 7.48
CA ALA A 51 -11.49 2.94 6.56
C ALA A 51 -11.07 2.55 5.13
N PHE A 52 -9.98 3.14 4.62
CA PHE A 52 -9.42 2.74 3.33
C PHE A 52 -8.95 1.29 3.34
N GLU A 53 -8.20 0.87 4.36
CA GLU A 53 -7.68 -0.50 4.46
C GLU A 53 -8.80 -1.54 4.53
N ARG A 54 -9.86 -1.25 5.29
CA ARG A 54 -11.06 -2.11 5.33
C ARG A 54 -11.67 -2.27 3.94
N ARG A 55 -11.86 -1.16 3.23
CA ARG A 55 -12.47 -1.19 1.89
C ARG A 55 -11.55 -1.86 0.86
N LEU A 56 -10.24 -1.66 0.95
CA LEU A 56 -9.26 -2.36 0.10
C LEU A 56 -9.28 -3.87 0.36
N ARG A 57 -9.37 -4.28 1.64
CA ARG A 57 -9.47 -5.70 2.01
C ARG A 57 -10.75 -6.33 1.50
N GLN A 58 -11.88 -5.64 1.58
CA GLN A 58 -13.16 -6.11 1.02
C GLN A 58 -13.05 -6.32 -0.49
N LEU A 59 -12.52 -5.35 -1.24
CA LEU A 59 -12.33 -5.48 -2.68
C LEU A 59 -11.37 -6.63 -3.03
N ALA A 60 -10.27 -6.77 -2.28
CA ALA A 60 -9.32 -7.85 -2.47
C ALA A 60 -9.97 -9.23 -2.23
N ALA A 61 -10.84 -9.36 -1.23
CA ALA A 61 -11.58 -10.58 -0.97
C ALA A 61 -12.55 -10.92 -2.11
N VAL A 62 -13.30 -9.93 -2.61
CA VAL A 62 -14.21 -10.12 -3.76
C VAL A 62 -13.45 -10.56 -5.00
N MET A 63 -12.34 -9.89 -5.33
CA MET A 63 -11.51 -10.27 -6.48
C MET A 63 -10.90 -11.66 -6.33
N SER A 64 -10.44 -12.02 -5.13
CA SER A 64 -9.78 -13.32 -4.87
C SER A 64 -10.78 -14.47 -4.75
N GLY A 65 -12.02 -14.19 -4.38
CA GLY A 65 -13.11 -15.16 -4.27
C GLY A 65 -14.02 -15.22 -5.50
N HIS A 66 -13.69 -14.52 -6.59
CA HIS A 66 -14.55 -14.43 -7.76
C HIS A 66 -14.76 -15.82 -8.42
N PRO A 67 -16.00 -16.20 -8.80
CA PRO A 67 -16.30 -17.52 -9.40
C PRO A 67 -15.52 -17.85 -10.67
N PHE A 68 -15.06 -16.84 -11.41
CA PHE A 68 -14.13 -16.99 -12.54
C PHE A 68 -12.89 -17.84 -12.18
N TRP A 69 -12.39 -17.76 -10.95
CA TRP A 69 -11.22 -18.55 -10.56
C TRP A 69 -11.49 -20.06 -10.53
N SER A 70 -12.75 -20.48 -10.43
CA SER A 70 -13.14 -21.89 -10.54
C SER A 70 -13.09 -22.40 -11.98
N THR A 71 -12.99 -21.53 -12.98
CA THR A 71 -12.87 -21.91 -14.40
C THR A 71 -11.41 -21.98 -14.86
N VAL A 72 -10.46 -21.66 -13.98
CA VAL A 72 -9.02 -21.73 -14.25
C VAL A 72 -8.47 -22.97 -13.57
N GLU A 73 -7.63 -23.73 -14.27
CA GLU A 73 -6.92 -24.88 -13.70
C GLU A 73 -6.25 -24.52 -12.37
N ARG A 74 -6.46 -25.34 -11.34
CA ARG A 74 -6.08 -25.02 -9.96
C ARG A 74 -4.60 -24.64 -9.82
N GLU A 75 -3.74 -25.31 -10.58
CA GLU A 75 -2.29 -25.07 -10.61
C GLU A 75 -1.92 -23.74 -11.30
N GLN A 76 -2.80 -23.23 -12.17
CA GLN A 76 -2.60 -22.02 -12.97
C GLN A 76 -3.23 -20.76 -12.36
N VAL A 77 -4.10 -20.88 -11.36
CA VAL A 77 -4.78 -19.74 -10.70
C VAL A 77 -3.79 -18.68 -10.22
N VAL A 78 -2.67 -19.10 -9.62
CA VAL A 78 -1.64 -18.16 -9.13
C VAL A 78 -0.95 -17.45 -10.30
N ALA A 79 -0.57 -18.18 -11.34
CA ALA A 79 0.07 -17.60 -12.53
C ALA A 79 -0.87 -16.60 -13.24
N ALA A 80 -2.14 -16.95 -13.41
CA ALA A 80 -3.16 -16.08 -13.98
C ALA A 80 -3.38 -14.80 -13.16
N ARG A 81 -3.43 -14.89 -11.83
CA ARG A 81 -3.48 -13.71 -10.94
C ARG A 81 -2.25 -12.81 -11.08
N MET A 82 -1.07 -13.41 -11.23
CA MET A 82 0.17 -12.65 -11.42
C MET A 82 0.22 -11.97 -12.79
N ALA A 83 -0.31 -12.60 -13.84
CA ALA A 83 -0.44 -11.98 -15.15
C ALA A 83 -1.32 -10.72 -15.12
N LEU A 84 -2.48 -10.78 -14.44
CA LEU A 84 -3.37 -9.61 -14.26
C LEU A 84 -2.67 -8.42 -13.56
N LYS A 85 -1.76 -8.69 -12.62
CA LYS A 85 -0.98 -7.63 -11.94
C LYS A 85 0.03 -6.94 -12.87
N ARG A 86 0.51 -7.63 -13.90
CA ARG A 86 1.50 -7.09 -14.85
C ARG A 86 0.85 -6.24 -15.94
N VAL A 87 -0.30 -6.67 -16.46
CA VAL A 87 -1.05 -5.90 -17.47
C VAL A 87 -1.37 -4.48 -16.97
N SER A 88 -1.73 -4.35 -15.69
CA SER A 88 -2.00 -3.05 -15.06
C SER A 88 -0.75 -2.22 -14.75
N ALA A 89 0.47 -2.78 -14.87
CA ALA A 89 1.72 -2.03 -14.79
C ALA A 89 2.19 -1.52 -16.17
N GLU A 90 1.86 -2.24 -17.25
CA GLU A 90 2.15 -1.82 -18.64
C GLU A 90 1.15 -0.78 -19.16
N GLU A 91 -0.13 -0.85 -18.80
CA GLU A 91 -1.14 0.14 -19.23
C GLU A 91 -0.98 1.54 -18.61
N VAL A 92 -0.13 1.71 -17.59
CA VAL A 92 0.18 3.04 -17.01
C VAL A 92 1.36 3.73 -17.74
N GLN A 93 1.99 3.04 -18.68
CA GLN A 93 3.14 3.54 -19.46
C GLN A 93 2.81 3.74 -20.96
N GLY A 94 1.53 3.90 -21.31
CA GLY A 94 1.04 4.19 -22.65
C GLY A 94 0.25 5.48 -22.71
#